data_AF-Q8CYK3-F1
#
_entry.id   AF-Q8CYK3-F1
#
_cell.length_a   1.000
_cell.length_b   1.000
_cell.length_c   1.000
_cell.angle_alpha   90.00
_cell.angle_beta   90.00
_cell.angle_gamma   90.00
#
_symmetry.space_group_name_H-M   'P 1'
#
loop_
_entity.id
_entity.type
_entity.pdbx_description
1 polymer ?
#
loop_
_entity_poly.entity_id
_entity_poly.type
_entity_poly.pdbx_seq_one_letter_code
_entity_poly.pdbx_strand_id
1 'polypeptide(L)'
;MVPKTATSTETKTITRIIHYVDKVTNQNVKEDVVQPVTLSRTKTENKVTGVVTYGEWTTGNWDEVISGKIDKYKDPDIPTVESQEVTSDSSDKEITVRYDRLSTPEKPIPQPNPEHPSVPTPNPELPNQETPTPDKPTPEPGTPKTETPVNPDPEVPTYETGKREELPNTGTEANATLASAGIMTLLAGLGLGFFKKKEDEK
;
A
#
# COMPACT_ATOMS: atom_id res chain seq x y z
N MET A 1 -13.87 6.78 -52.66
CA MET A 1 -12.55 6.82 -51.99
C MET A 1 -12.73 6.31 -50.58
N VAL A 2 -12.14 5.17 -50.21
CA VAL A 2 -12.14 4.71 -48.82
C VAL A 2 -11.16 5.62 -48.07
N PRO A 3 -11.57 6.27 -46.96
CA PRO A 3 -10.64 7.09 -46.20
C PRO A 3 -9.46 6.23 -45.75
N LYS A 4 -8.24 6.71 -45.98
CA LYS A 4 -7.05 6.05 -45.45
C LYS A 4 -7.10 6.16 -43.93
N THR A 5 -7.13 5.03 -43.24
CA THR A 5 -7.05 4.97 -41.79
C THR A 5 -5.66 4.51 -41.38
N ALA A 6 -5.22 4.92 -40.18
CA ALA A 6 -4.14 4.24 -39.48
C ALA A 6 -4.68 3.64 -38.20
N THR A 7 -4.14 2.47 -37.86
CA THR A 7 -4.53 1.73 -36.67
C THR A 7 -3.32 1.56 -35.78
N SER A 8 -3.51 1.76 -34.47
CA SER A 8 -2.54 1.49 -33.42
C SER A 8 -3.21 0.71 -32.30
N THR A 9 -2.41 0.06 -31.46
CA THR A 9 -2.88 -0.59 -30.24
C THR A 9 -2.53 0.28 -29.05
N GLU A 10 -3.47 0.47 -28.12
CA GLU A 10 -3.21 1.01 -26.79
C GLU A 10 -3.25 -0.15 -25.79
N THR A 11 -2.30 -0.17 -24.85
CA THR A 11 -2.22 -1.20 -23.81
C THR A 11 -2.16 -0.56 -22.43
N LYS A 12 -2.65 -1.29 -21.43
CA LYS A 12 -2.38 -0.98 -20.02
C LYS A 12 -2.27 -2.26 -19.21
N THR A 13 -1.57 -2.19 -18.10
CA THR A 13 -1.36 -3.32 -17.21
C THR A 13 -1.97 -3.01 -15.85
N ILE A 14 -2.77 -3.93 -15.33
CA ILE A 14 -3.31 -3.88 -13.98
C ILE A 14 -2.70 -5.04 -13.19
N THR A 15 -2.16 -4.76 -12.02
CA THR A 15 -1.36 -5.70 -11.25
C THR A 15 -2.01 -6.00 -9.90
N ARG A 16 -2.06 -7.29 -9.55
CA ARG A 16 -2.35 -7.72 -8.18
C ARG A 16 -1.07 -8.23 -7.53
N ILE A 17 -0.78 -7.77 -6.31
CA ILE A 17 0.33 -8.26 -5.49
C ILE A 17 -0.24 -8.94 -4.25
N ILE A 18 0.25 -10.12 -3.94
CA ILE A 18 -0.10 -10.87 -2.73
C ILE A 18 1.14 -10.95 -1.86
N HIS A 19 1.09 -10.27 -0.72
CA HIS A 19 2.10 -10.30 0.32
C HIS A 19 1.83 -11.43 1.31
N TYR A 20 2.88 -12.08 1.78
CA TYR A 20 2.79 -13.11 2.80
C TYR A 20 3.62 -12.70 4.02
N VAL A 21 2.95 -12.34 5.11
CA VAL A 21 3.61 -11.74 6.27
C VAL A 21 3.30 -12.47 7.57
N ASP A 22 4.20 -12.33 8.52
CA ASP A 22 3.99 -12.69 9.91
C ASP A 22 2.91 -11.78 10.53
N LYS A 23 1.88 -12.37 11.15
CA LYS A 23 0.72 -11.64 11.66
C LYS A 23 1.05 -10.56 12.70
N VAL A 24 2.13 -10.74 13.47
CA VAL A 24 2.52 -9.84 14.56
C VAL A 24 3.55 -8.83 14.10
N THR A 25 4.61 -9.30 13.45
CA THR A 25 5.76 -8.48 13.06
C THR A 25 5.63 -7.83 11.69
N ASN A 26 4.66 -8.26 10.87
CA ASN A 26 4.50 -7.89 9.45
C ASN A 26 5.75 -8.13 8.58
N GLN A 27 6.68 -8.96 9.05
CA GLN A 27 7.84 -9.39 8.28
C GLN A 27 7.40 -10.38 7.19
N ASN A 28 7.92 -10.24 5.96
CA ASN A 28 7.69 -11.23 4.90
C ASN A 28 8.16 -12.63 5.35
N VAL A 29 7.29 -13.63 5.21
CA VAL A 29 7.55 -15.04 5.53
C VAL A 29 7.62 -15.91 4.29
N LYS A 30 7.21 -15.37 3.14
CA LYS A 30 7.25 -15.99 1.82
C LYS A 30 7.32 -14.86 0.78
N GLU A 31 7.90 -15.17 -0.39
CA GLU A 31 7.99 -14.23 -1.51
C GLU A 31 6.61 -13.79 -1.99
N ASP A 32 6.51 -12.52 -2.38
CA ASP A 32 5.29 -11.94 -2.90
C ASP A 32 4.93 -12.56 -4.27
N VAL A 33 3.63 -12.74 -4.50
CA VAL A 33 3.11 -13.16 -5.81
C VAL A 33 2.62 -11.93 -6.55
N VAL A 34 3.25 -11.65 -7.70
CA VAL A 34 2.90 -10.53 -8.58
C VAL A 34 2.17 -11.07 -9.81
N GLN A 35 0.95 -10.61 -10.04
CA GLN A 35 0.09 -11.04 -11.15
C GLN A 35 -0.28 -9.84 -12.03
N PRO A 36 0.50 -9.55 -13.09
CA PRO A 36 0.17 -8.52 -14.06
C PRO A 36 -0.82 -9.04 -15.11
N VAL A 37 -1.85 -8.26 -15.42
CA VAL A 37 -2.78 -8.50 -16.51
C VAL A 37 -2.73 -7.34 -17.48
N THR A 38 -2.35 -7.61 -18.73
CA THR A 38 -2.28 -6.59 -19.77
C THR A 38 -3.54 -6.60 -20.62
N LEU A 39 -4.23 -5.48 -20.67
CA LEU A 39 -5.39 -5.24 -21.51
C LEU A 39 -4.97 -4.41 -22.73
N SER A 40 -5.67 -4.59 -23.84
CA SER A 40 -5.43 -3.85 -25.07
C SER A 40 -6.73 -3.36 -25.70
N ARG A 41 -6.66 -2.26 -26.46
CA ARG A 41 -7.73 -1.83 -27.35
C ARG A 41 -7.15 -1.30 -28.66
N THR A 42 -7.98 -1.30 -29.70
CA THR A 42 -7.62 -0.71 -30.98
C THR A 42 -7.92 0.79 -30.99
N LYS A 43 -7.01 1.60 -31.52
CA LYS A 43 -7.21 3.01 -31.84
C LYS A 43 -7.15 3.18 -33.35
N THR A 44 -8.19 3.75 -33.94
CA THR A 44 -8.25 4.02 -35.38
C THR A 44 -8.36 5.51 -35.63
N GLU A 45 -7.47 6.05 -36.47
CA GLU A 45 -7.46 7.45 -36.87
C GLU A 45 -7.72 7.58 -38.37
N ASN A 46 -8.68 8.41 -38.74
CA ASN A 46 -8.92 8.75 -40.15
C ASN A 46 -7.90 9.82 -40.60
N LYS A 47 -7.04 9.49 -41.56
CA LYS A 47 -5.97 10.40 -42.03
C LYS A 47 -6.46 11.57 -42.87
N VAL A 48 -7.75 11.59 -43.22
CA VAL A 48 -8.37 12.70 -43.94
C VAL A 48 -9.06 13.66 -42.97
N THR A 49 -9.75 13.14 -41.94
CA THR A 49 -10.54 13.98 -41.01
C THR A 49 -9.90 14.20 -39.65
N GLY A 50 -8.86 13.45 -39.29
CA GLY A 50 -8.24 13.46 -37.95
C GLY A 50 -9.11 12.84 -36.84
N VAL A 51 -10.29 12.32 -37.18
CA VAL A 51 -11.19 11.70 -36.18
C VAL A 51 -10.57 10.39 -35.68
N VAL A 52 -10.51 10.26 -34.35
CA VAL A 52 -10.04 9.07 -33.65
C VAL A 52 -11.25 8.32 -33.09
N THR A 53 -11.29 7.01 -33.31
CA THR A 53 -12.22 6.09 -32.66
C THR A 53 -11.44 5.04 -31.89
N TYR A 54 -12.02 4.61 -30.77
CA TYR A 54 -11.47 3.56 -29.93
C TYR A 54 -12.37 2.33 -30.02
N GLY A 55 -11.75 1.16 -30.12
CA GLY A 55 -12.41 -0.11 -29.88
C GLY A 55 -12.54 -0.37 -28.39
N GLU A 56 -13.27 -1.44 -28.08
CA GLU A 56 -13.41 -1.93 -26.71
C GLU A 56 -12.08 -2.44 -26.16
N TRP A 57 -11.91 -2.29 -24.86
CA TRP A 57 -10.83 -2.93 -24.14
C TRP A 57 -11.05 -4.44 -24.06
N THR A 58 -9.98 -5.22 -24.23
CA THR A 58 -9.97 -6.62 -23.82
C THR A 58 -10.13 -6.71 -22.30
N THR A 59 -10.57 -7.86 -21.81
CA THR A 59 -10.54 -8.23 -20.38
C THR A 59 -9.48 -9.30 -20.15
N GLY A 60 -9.19 -9.59 -18.88
CA GLY A 60 -8.30 -10.66 -18.45
C GLY A 60 -8.70 -11.17 -17.07
N ASN A 61 -7.87 -12.01 -16.46
CA ASN A 61 -8.12 -12.54 -15.11
C ASN A 61 -6.83 -12.59 -14.31
N TRP A 62 -6.93 -12.31 -13.02
CA TRP A 62 -5.95 -12.82 -12.08
C TRP A 62 -6.35 -14.22 -11.67
N ASP A 63 -5.44 -15.17 -11.86
CA ASP A 63 -5.68 -16.56 -11.48
C ASP A 63 -5.74 -16.74 -9.97
N GLU A 64 -6.40 -17.80 -9.53
CA GLU A 64 -6.42 -18.22 -8.13
C GLU A 64 -5.00 -18.47 -7.60
N VAL A 65 -4.74 -18.10 -6.34
CA VAL A 65 -3.46 -18.38 -5.66
C VAL A 65 -3.71 -19.04 -4.32
N ILE A 66 -3.19 -20.25 -4.15
CA ILE A 66 -3.24 -20.99 -2.88
C ILE A 66 -2.02 -20.60 -2.02
N SER A 67 -2.27 -20.08 -0.82
CA SER A 67 -1.24 -19.50 0.05
C SER A 67 -0.26 -20.54 0.61
N GLY A 68 -0.69 -21.79 0.76
CA GLY A 68 0.16 -22.90 1.25
C GLY A 68 0.51 -22.79 2.73
N LYS A 69 1.09 -23.87 3.29
CA LYS A 69 1.58 -23.90 4.68
C LYS A 69 3.03 -23.42 4.74
N ILE A 70 3.41 -22.82 5.87
CA ILE A 70 4.78 -22.43 6.19
C ILE A 70 5.16 -23.07 7.53
N ASP A 71 6.36 -23.68 7.62
CA ASP A 71 6.84 -24.29 8.86
C ASP A 71 6.87 -23.29 10.01
N LYS A 72 6.57 -23.74 11.24
CA LYS A 72 6.42 -22.92 12.46
C LYS A 72 5.25 -21.94 12.46
N TYR A 73 4.44 -21.91 11.41
CA TYR A 73 3.24 -21.10 11.34
C TYR A 73 1.98 -21.99 11.32
N LYS A 74 0.89 -21.42 11.82
CA LYS A 74 -0.47 -21.90 11.60
C LYS A 74 -0.85 -21.67 10.15
N ASP A 75 -2.06 -22.13 9.83
CA ASP A 75 -2.70 -21.88 8.56
C ASP A 75 -2.81 -20.38 8.27
N PRO A 76 -2.63 -19.97 7.01
CA PRO A 76 -2.84 -18.58 6.63
C PRO A 76 -4.28 -18.16 6.89
N ASP A 77 -4.48 -16.88 7.22
CA ASP A 77 -5.82 -16.28 7.34
C ASP A 77 -6.62 -16.34 6.03
N ILE A 78 -5.92 -16.28 4.89
CA ILE A 78 -6.46 -16.42 3.54
C ILE A 78 -5.81 -17.67 2.90
N PRO A 79 -6.44 -18.84 2.97
CA PRO A 79 -5.90 -20.08 2.38
C PRO A 79 -5.83 -20.03 0.86
N THR A 80 -6.79 -19.34 0.25
CA THR A 80 -6.90 -19.16 -1.19
C THR A 80 -7.29 -17.72 -1.49
N VAL A 81 -6.53 -17.07 -2.37
CA VAL A 81 -6.92 -15.82 -3.01
C VAL A 81 -7.60 -16.18 -4.31
N GLU A 82 -8.91 -15.94 -4.36
CA GLU A 82 -9.76 -16.31 -5.49
C GLU A 82 -9.34 -15.62 -6.80
N SER A 83 -9.69 -16.27 -7.91
CA SER A 83 -9.58 -15.64 -9.23
C SER A 83 -10.50 -14.43 -9.33
N GLN A 84 -10.13 -13.47 -10.18
CA GLN A 84 -10.96 -12.29 -10.41
C GLN A 84 -10.78 -11.75 -11.82
N GLU A 85 -11.90 -11.40 -12.45
CA GLU A 85 -11.87 -10.67 -13.72
C GLU A 85 -11.21 -9.30 -13.55
N VAL A 86 -10.44 -8.95 -14.59
CA VAL A 86 -9.76 -7.67 -14.75
C VAL A 86 -10.28 -7.01 -16.01
N THR A 87 -10.89 -5.86 -15.81
CA THR A 87 -11.52 -5.04 -16.83
C THR A 87 -10.83 -3.69 -16.94
N SER A 88 -11.23 -2.87 -17.92
CA SER A 88 -10.63 -1.54 -18.09
C SER A 88 -10.98 -0.53 -16.99
N ASP A 89 -11.91 -0.82 -16.09
CA ASP A 89 -12.21 -0.05 -14.89
C ASP A 89 -11.51 -0.58 -13.63
N SER A 90 -10.84 -1.73 -13.74
CA SER A 90 -10.06 -2.30 -12.64
C SER A 90 -8.83 -1.45 -12.34
N SER A 91 -8.49 -1.34 -11.05
CA SER A 91 -7.24 -0.78 -10.53
C SER A 91 -6.35 -1.88 -9.97
N ASP A 92 -5.08 -1.54 -9.74
CA ASP A 92 -4.15 -2.41 -9.03
C ASP A 92 -4.70 -2.80 -7.65
N LYS A 93 -4.30 -3.98 -7.16
CA LYS A 93 -4.73 -4.52 -5.88
C LYS A 93 -3.57 -5.07 -5.08
N GLU A 94 -3.62 -4.87 -3.78
CA GLU A 94 -2.75 -5.54 -2.83
C GLU A 94 -3.57 -6.42 -1.89
N ILE A 95 -3.06 -7.60 -1.62
CA ILE A 95 -3.64 -8.55 -0.68
C ILE A 95 -2.53 -8.96 0.28
N THR A 96 -2.82 -8.98 1.58
CA THR A 96 -1.87 -9.44 2.59
C THR A 96 -2.43 -10.68 3.25
N VAL A 97 -1.78 -11.80 3.02
CA VAL A 97 -2.01 -13.07 3.70
C VAL A 97 -1.13 -13.12 4.94
N ARG A 98 -1.73 -13.38 6.09
CA ARG A 98 -1.03 -13.37 7.38
C ARG A 98 -0.92 -14.77 7.96
N TYR A 99 0.27 -15.08 8.45
CA TYR A 99 0.58 -16.31 9.14
C TYR A 99 0.79 -16.04 10.63
N ASP A 100 0.03 -16.73 11.47
CA ASP A 100 0.22 -16.72 12.92
C ASP A 100 1.25 -17.78 13.33
N ARG A 101 2.11 -17.49 14.30
CA ARG A 101 3.14 -18.45 14.73
C ARG A 101 2.49 -19.60 15.48
N LEU A 102 3.03 -20.80 15.32
CA LEU A 102 2.77 -21.88 16.26
C LEU A 102 3.31 -21.46 17.62
N SER A 103 2.44 -21.44 18.64
CA SER A 103 2.87 -21.22 20.01
C SER A 103 3.90 -22.30 20.35
N THR A 104 5.16 -21.91 20.55
CA THR A 104 6.14 -22.85 21.08
C THR A 104 5.71 -23.17 22.51
N PRO A 105 5.66 -24.44 22.93
CA PRO A 105 5.49 -24.74 24.34
C PRO A 105 6.57 -23.97 25.09
N GLU A 106 6.17 -23.09 26.00
CA GLU A 106 7.10 -22.40 26.87
C GLU A 106 7.96 -23.50 27.51
N LYS A 107 9.28 -23.44 27.29
CA LYS A 107 10.19 -24.38 27.94
C LYS A 107 9.85 -24.29 29.43
N PRO A 108 9.55 -25.41 30.13
CA PRO A 108 9.17 -25.35 31.53
C PRO A 108 10.17 -24.48 32.27
N ILE A 109 9.71 -23.38 32.86
CA ILE A 109 10.52 -22.62 33.80
C ILE A 109 10.89 -23.64 34.88
N PRO A 110 12.18 -23.87 35.17
CA PRO A 110 12.57 -24.76 36.26
C PRO A 110 11.76 -24.36 37.50
N GLN A 111 10.85 -25.24 37.94
CA GLN A 111 10.13 -24.98 39.18
C GLN A 111 11.18 -24.79 40.28
N PRO A 112 10.99 -23.84 41.21
CA PRO A 112 11.86 -23.75 42.37
C PRO A 112 11.91 -25.14 43.00
N ASN A 113 13.12 -25.70 43.08
CA ASN A 113 13.37 -26.94 43.81
C ASN A 113 12.73 -26.77 45.20
N PRO A 114 11.93 -27.73 45.72
CA PRO A 114 11.26 -27.59 47.01
C PRO A 114 12.25 -27.06 48.05
N GLU A 115 12.08 -25.81 48.43
CA GLU A 115 12.96 -25.16 49.40
C GLU A 115 12.74 -25.89 50.72
N HIS A 116 13.80 -26.53 51.20
CA HIS A 116 13.81 -27.12 52.53
C HIS A 116 13.38 -26.02 53.53
N PRO A 117 12.49 -26.34 54.48
CA PRO A 117 11.85 -25.36 55.35
C PRO A 117 12.91 -24.51 56.05
N SER A 118 12.97 -23.24 55.68
CA SER A 118 13.82 -22.27 56.35
C SER A 118 13.28 -22.09 57.77
N VAL A 119 14.09 -22.46 58.76
CA VAL A 119 13.81 -22.25 60.18
C VAL A 119 13.52 -20.75 60.39
N PRO A 120 12.40 -20.39 61.05
CA PRO A 120 11.99 -19.00 61.19
C PRO A 120 13.04 -18.23 61.99
N THR A 121 13.66 -17.24 61.35
CA THR A 121 14.48 -16.25 62.05
C THR A 121 13.54 -15.13 62.51
N PRO A 122 13.46 -14.83 63.83
CA PRO A 122 12.59 -13.78 64.33
C PRO A 122 13.09 -12.41 63.84
N ASN A 123 12.24 -11.69 63.09
CA ASN A 123 12.48 -10.33 62.64
C ASN A 123 11.89 -9.34 63.67
N PRO A 124 12.70 -8.48 64.32
CA PRO A 124 12.19 -7.45 65.22
C PRO A 124 11.38 -6.40 64.47
N GLU A 125 10.18 -6.13 64.96
CA GLU A 125 9.22 -5.16 64.42
C GLU A 125 9.79 -3.73 64.44
N LEU A 126 9.99 -3.12 63.27
CA LEU A 126 10.41 -1.73 63.14
C LEU A 126 9.17 -0.81 63.26
N PRO A 127 9.21 0.28 64.07
CA PRO A 127 8.02 1.09 64.33
C PRO A 127 7.51 1.84 63.09
N ASN A 128 6.22 1.69 62.81
CA ASN A 128 5.47 2.46 61.83
C ASN A 128 5.47 3.95 62.22
N GLN A 129 5.97 4.84 61.36
CA GLN A 129 5.67 6.27 61.45
C GLN A 129 5.38 6.85 60.06
N GLU A 130 4.36 7.68 60.05
CA GLU A 130 3.44 7.93 58.94
C GLU A 130 3.98 8.93 57.89
N THR A 131 3.53 8.73 56.66
CA THR A 131 3.83 9.53 55.47
C THR A 131 3.02 10.84 55.46
N PRO A 132 3.63 12.03 55.40
CA PRO A 132 2.90 13.25 55.08
C PRO A 132 2.79 13.40 53.55
N THR A 133 1.56 13.39 53.04
CA THR A 133 1.18 13.67 51.65
C THR A 133 1.08 15.19 51.44
N PRO A 134 1.86 15.81 50.52
CA PRO A 134 1.61 17.17 50.10
C PRO A 134 0.74 17.18 48.83
N ASP A 135 -0.50 17.63 48.96
CA ASP A 135 -1.34 18.02 47.82
C ASP A 135 -0.77 19.30 47.18
N LYS A 136 -0.44 19.29 45.88
CA LYS A 136 -0.17 20.53 45.14
C LYS A 136 -0.52 20.39 43.64
N PRO A 137 -1.10 21.43 43.02
CA PRO A 137 -2.14 21.26 42.00
C PRO A 137 -1.63 21.21 40.55
N THR A 138 -2.47 20.58 39.73
CA THR A 138 -2.41 20.38 38.28
C THR A 138 -2.34 21.69 37.47
N PRO A 139 -1.41 21.83 36.50
CA PRO A 139 -1.39 22.96 35.55
C PRO A 139 -2.45 22.80 34.45
N GLU A 140 -3.10 23.91 34.09
CA GLU A 140 -4.13 24.04 33.04
C GLU A 140 -3.54 23.95 31.60
N PRO A 141 -4.36 23.59 30.58
CA PRO A 141 -3.92 23.33 29.21
C PRO A 141 -3.62 24.60 28.39
N GLY A 142 -2.48 24.59 27.69
CA GLY A 142 -2.13 25.61 26.70
C GLY A 142 -2.87 25.41 25.37
N THR A 143 -3.46 26.49 24.87
CA THR A 143 -4.22 26.56 23.61
C THR A 143 -3.30 26.56 22.38
N PRO A 144 -3.70 25.96 21.24
CA PRO A 144 -2.85 25.84 20.04
C PRO A 144 -2.79 27.17 19.26
N LYS A 145 -1.59 27.56 18.81
CA LYS A 145 -1.38 28.68 17.90
C LYS A 145 -1.33 28.18 16.45
N THR A 146 -2.28 28.62 15.65
CA THR A 146 -2.32 28.43 14.19
C THR A 146 -1.53 29.56 13.52
N GLU A 147 -0.49 29.25 12.77
CA GLU A 147 0.18 30.21 11.89
C GLU A 147 -0.34 30.02 10.45
N THR A 148 -0.85 31.12 9.87
CA THR A 148 -1.41 31.18 8.53
C THR A 148 -0.30 31.38 7.50
N PRO A 149 -0.20 30.54 6.44
CA PRO A 149 0.81 30.67 5.40
C PRO A 149 0.46 31.77 4.39
N VAL A 150 1.47 32.60 4.07
CA VAL A 150 1.43 33.66 3.04
C VAL A 150 1.77 33.08 1.67
N ASN A 151 0.93 33.35 0.68
CA ASN A 151 1.10 32.95 -0.72
C ASN A 151 1.65 34.13 -1.54
N PRO A 152 2.83 34.02 -2.19
CA PRO A 152 3.26 34.97 -3.21
C PRO A 152 2.57 34.70 -4.57
N ASP A 153 2.37 35.80 -5.31
CA ASP A 153 1.59 35.97 -6.55
C ASP A 153 2.17 35.18 -7.76
N PRO A 154 1.35 34.55 -8.62
CA PRO A 154 1.78 33.83 -9.82
C PRO A 154 2.32 34.72 -10.96
N GLU A 155 3.54 34.46 -11.42
CA GLU A 155 4.04 34.98 -12.69
C GLU A 155 3.58 34.11 -13.89
N VAL A 156 3.14 34.80 -14.95
CA VAL A 156 2.47 34.31 -16.16
C VAL A 156 3.47 33.64 -17.14
N PRO A 157 3.07 32.58 -17.88
CA PRO A 157 4.00 31.72 -18.62
C PRO A 157 4.49 32.34 -19.94
N THR A 158 5.81 32.30 -20.14
CA THR A 158 6.44 32.63 -21.43
C THR A 158 6.71 31.34 -22.21
N TYR A 159 6.00 31.16 -23.32
CA TYR A 159 6.18 30.05 -24.25
C TYR A 159 7.26 30.43 -25.27
N GLU A 160 8.46 29.90 -25.12
CA GLU A 160 9.46 29.98 -26.18
C GLU A 160 9.14 28.89 -27.22
N THR A 161 8.41 29.28 -28.27
CA THR A 161 8.19 28.51 -29.50
C THR A 161 9.51 28.39 -30.26
N GLY A 162 10.39 27.53 -29.74
CA GLY A 162 11.74 27.27 -30.22
C GLY A 162 11.82 26.01 -31.09
N LYS A 163 11.26 26.06 -32.30
CA LYS A 163 11.86 25.54 -33.53
C LYS A 163 13.14 24.69 -33.35
N ARG A 164 13.02 23.35 -33.32
CA ARG A 164 14.04 22.49 -33.94
C ARG A 164 13.46 21.12 -34.29
N GLU A 165 13.34 20.90 -35.59
CA GLU A 165 13.19 19.59 -36.21
C GLU A 165 14.43 18.75 -35.89
N GLU A 166 14.27 17.61 -35.23
CA GLU A 166 15.26 16.53 -35.34
C GLU A 166 14.56 15.26 -35.82
N LEU A 167 15.17 14.70 -36.87
CA LEU A 167 14.67 13.61 -37.69
C LEU A 167 14.58 12.31 -36.88
N PRO A 168 13.61 11.43 -37.20
CA PRO A 168 13.37 10.20 -36.45
C PRO A 168 14.59 9.29 -36.45
N ASN A 169 15.01 8.87 -35.26
CA ASN A 169 16.05 7.87 -35.09
C ASN A 169 15.54 6.52 -35.58
N THR A 170 16.25 5.93 -36.55
CA THR A 170 15.89 4.72 -37.26
C THR A 170 16.67 3.54 -36.69
N GLY A 171 15.97 2.64 -36.01
CA GLY A 171 16.43 1.26 -35.81
C GLY A 171 17.18 0.96 -34.50
N THR A 172 16.67 -0.08 -33.84
CA THR A 172 17.39 -1.00 -32.97
C THR A 172 17.60 -0.56 -31.51
N GLU A 173 16.65 -1.00 -30.71
CA GLU A 173 16.74 -1.35 -29.29
C GLU A 173 18.08 -1.99 -28.89
N ALA A 174 18.81 -1.31 -28.01
CA ALA A 174 19.85 -1.90 -27.17
C ALA A 174 19.85 -1.20 -25.81
N ASN A 175 19.26 -1.89 -24.85
CA ASN A 175 19.38 -1.79 -23.40
C ASN A 175 20.73 -1.22 -22.87
N ALA A 176 20.76 0.04 -22.47
CA ALA A 176 21.68 0.52 -21.43
C ALA A 176 21.35 1.96 -21.01
N THR A 177 20.74 2.09 -19.83
CA THR A 177 21.09 3.09 -18.80
C THR A 177 21.05 4.59 -19.11
N LEU A 178 20.34 5.29 -18.22
CA LEU A 178 20.77 6.57 -17.64
C LEU A 178 20.45 7.86 -18.42
N ALA A 179 19.15 8.16 -18.58
CA ALA A 179 18.68 9.55 -18.55
C ALA A 179 17.72 9.73 -17.37
N SER A 180 18.22 9.44 -16.16
CA SER A 180 17.51 9.70 -14.90
C SER A 180 17.63 11.18 -14.56
N ALA A 181 16.68 12.00 -15.02
CA ALA A 181 16.55 13.40 -14.59
C ALA A 181 15.11 13.68 -14.14
N GLY A 182 14.88 13.43 -12.84
CA GLY A 182 13.99 14.17 -11.94
C GLY A 182 12.55 14.45 -12.36
N ILE A 183 11.66 13.47 -12.14
CA ILE A 183 10.20 13.71 -12.07
C ILE A 183 9.84 13.82 -10.59
N MET A 184 9.65 15.04 -10.07
CA MET A 184 9.19 15.27 -8.70
C MET A 184 7.66 15.31 -8.66
N THR A 185 7.10 14.39 -7.88
CA THR A 185 5.68 14.10 -7.66
C THR A 185 5.02 15.17 -6.78
N LEU A 186 3.85 15.69 -7.17
CA LEU A 186 2.92 16.36 -6.25
C LEU A 186 1.50 15.82 -6.48
N LEU A 187 1.14 14.83 -5.65
CA LEU A 187 -0.19 14.24 -5.56
C LEU A 187 -1.07 15.16 -4.69
N ALA A 188 -1.81 16.08 -5.30
CA ALA A 188 -2.85 16.84 -4.60
C ALA A 188 -4.13 16.01 -4.57
N GLY A 189 -4.42 15.43 -3.40
CA GLY A 189 -5.59 14.60 -3.14
C GLY A 189 -6.90 15.38 -3.26
N LEU A 190 -7.73 14.96 -4.22
CA LEU A 190 -9.14 15.33 -4.30
C LEU A 190 -9.94 14.37 -3.40
N GLY A 191 -10.03 14.72 -2.12
CA GLY A 191 -10.90 14.04 -1.15
C GLY A 191 -12.36 14.37 -1.40
N LEU A 192 -13.05 13.57 -2.23
CA LEU A 192 -14.51 13.56 -2.32
C LEU A 192 -15.07 12.73 -1.15
N GLY A 193 -15.29 13.37 -0.01
CA GLY A 193 -15.95 12.78 1.16
C GLY A 193 -17.44 13.13 1.21
N PHE A 194 -18.29 12.31 0.60
CA PHE A 194 -19.75 12.30 0.78
C PHE A 194 -20.21 10.83 0.61
N PHE A 195 -21.09 10.17 1.37
CA PHE A 195 -22.24 10.60 2.16
C PHE A 195 -22.42 9.67 3.38
N LYS A 196 -22.78 10.28 4.50
CA LYS A 196 -23.22 9.64 5.74
C LYS A 196 -24.52 8.85 5.48
N LYS A 197 -24.50 7.51 5.52
CA LYS A 197 -25.73 6.69 5.65
C LYS A 197 -26.12 6.71 7.13
N LYS A 198 -27.26 7.29 7.47
CA LYS A 198 -27.88 7.08 8.78
C LYS A 198 -28.79 5.86 8.64
N GLU A 199 -28.48 4.87 9.45
CA GLU A 199 -29.21 3.61 9.60
C GLU A 199 -30.52 3.84 10.34
N ASP A 200 -31.48 3.00 9.99
CA ASP A 200 -32.86 2.95 10.46
C ASP A 200 -32.94 2.79 11.98
N GLU A 201 -33.71 3.66 12.65
CA GLU A 201 -34.17 3.41 14.02
C GLU A 201 -35.66 3.06 13.99
N LYS A 202 -35.93 1.92 14.63
CA LYS A 202 -37.11 1.06 14.67
C LYS A 202 -38.39 1.70 15.23
#